data_AF-A0A1U9Z8M6-F1
#
_entry.id   AF-A0A1U9Z8M6-F1
#
_cell.length_a   1.000
_cell.length_b   1.000
_cell.length_c   1.000
_cell.angle_alpha   90.00
_cell.angle_beta   90.00
_cell.angle_gamma   90.00
#
_symmetry.space_group_name_H-M   'P 1'
#
loop_
_entity.id
_entity.type
_entity.pdbx_description
1 polymer ?
#
loop_
_entity_poly.entity_id
_entity_poly.type
_entity_poly.pdbx_seq_one_letter_code
_entity_poly.pdbx_strand_id
1 'polypeptide(L)' 'MDKRLLDEDKVMQLCFVTDNLEKSTAWFADLTGKEPAHIGKSAKADIAQATYMGKPAEITFRLARVTFQCLVPA' A
#
# COMPACT_ATOMS: atom_id res chain seq x y z
N MET A 1 11.53 -14.32 25.66
CA MET A 1 12.20 -13.73 24.48
C MET A 1 11.25 -12.69 23.93
N ASP A 2 11.62 -11.41 23.99
CA ASP A 2 10.79 -10.30 23.50
C ASP A 2 10.79 -10.35 21.96
N LYS A 3 9.61 -10.52 21.35
CA LYS A 3 9.46 -10.63 19.89
C LYS A 3 9.14 -9.25 19.35
N ARG A 4 10.17 -8.51 18.92
CA ARG A 4 9.97 -7.20 18.32
C ARG A 4 9.64 -7.37 16.84
N LEU A 5 8.74 -6.53 16.34
CA LEU A 5 8.22 -6.59 14.97
C LEU A 5 9.33 -6.58 13.90
N LEU A 6 10.43 -5.88 14.16
CA LEU A 6 11.57 -5.76 13.23
C LEU A 6 12.51 -6.97 13.23
N ASP A 7 12.37 -7.87 14.22
CA ASP A 7 13.16 -9.10 14.30
C ASP A 7 12.48 -10.27 13.54
N GLU A 8 11.33 -10.03 12.92
CA GLU A 8 10.56 -11.03 12.18
C GLU A 8 10.69 -10.83 10.66
N ASP A 9 10.96 -11.91 9.92
CA ASP A 9 10.92 -11.91 8.45
C ASP A 9 9.46 -11.92 7.97
N LYS A 10 8.87 -10.73 7.93
CA LYS A 10 7.48 -10.51 7.54
C LYS A 10 7.35 -9.36 6.55
N VAL A 11 6.41 -9.52 5.62
CA VAL A 11 5.98 -8.43 4.75
C VAL A 11 5.08 -7.47 5.54
N MET A 12 5.46 -6.21 5.59
CA MET A 12 4.64 -5.13 6.16
C MET A 12 4.08 -4.26 5.04
N GLN A 13 2.79 -3.96 5.10
CA GLN A 13 2.14 -3.02 4.19
C GLN A 13 1.75 -1.76 4.96
N LEU A 14 2.33 -0.62 4.56
CA LEU A 14 1.94 0.70 5.03
C LEU A 14 1.07 1.36 3.96
N CYS A 15 -0.11 1.83 4.35
CA CYS A 15 -1.06 2.48 3.46
C CYS A 15 -1.21 3.95 3.83
N PHE A 16 -0.93 4.83 2.88
CA PHE A 16 -1.13 6.27 3.01
C PHE A 16 -2.30 6.69 2.13
N VAL A 17 -3.22 7.48 2.69
CA VAL A 17 -4.33 8.07 1.92
C VAL A 17 -3.85 9.42 1.39
N THR A 18 -4.11 9.67 0.11
CA THR A 18 -3.74 10.91 -0.57
C THR A 18 -4.84 11.37 -1.51
N ASP A 19 -4.90 12.67 -1.76
CA ASP A 19 -5.82 13.31 -2.69
C ASP A 19 -5.32 13.24 -4.16
N ASN A 20 -4.00 13.15 -4.36
CA ASN A 20 -3.38 13.10 -5.68
C ASN A 20 -2.31 12.00 -5.74
N LEU A 21 -2.66 10.89 -6.39
CA LEU A 21 -1.79 9.73 -6.48
C LEU A 21 -0.51 10.04 -7.24
N GLU A 22 -0.61 10.70 -8.40
CA GLU A 22 0.54 11.02 -9.26
C GLU A 22 1.59 11.85 -8.52
N LYS A 23 1.16 12.98 -7.91
CA LYS A 23 2.06 13.85 -7.14
C LYS A 23 2.69 13.11 -5.97
N SER A 24 1.90 12.30 -5.27
CA SER A 24 2.38 11.57 -4.09
C SER A 24 3.37 10.47 -4.49
N THR A 25 3.11 9.77 -5.59
CA THR A 25 4.04 8.74 -6.11
C THR A 25 5.34 9.35 -6.59
N ALA A 26 5.29 10.49 -7.29
CA ALA A 26 6.50 11.19 -7.73
C ALA A 26 7.34 11.67 -6.54
N TRP A 27 6.71 12.29 -5.54
CA TRP A 27 7.38 12.70 -4.32
C TRP A 27 7.98 11.51 -3.55
N PHE A 28 7.25 10.40 -3.45
CA PHE A 28 7.74 9.21 -2.75
C PHE A 28 8.88 8.52 -3.50
N ALA A 29 8.84 8.53 -4.84
CA ALA A 29 9.93 8.04 -5.68
C ALA A 29 11.20 8.89 -5.51
N ASP A 30 11.07 10.21 -5.47
CA ASP A 30 12.19 11.12 -5.18
C ASP A 30 12.79 10.85 -3.78
N LEU A 31 11.94 10.67 -2.78
CA LEU A 31 12.36 10.39 -1.40
C LEU A 31 13.11 9.05 -1.26
N THR A 32 12.66 8.02 -1.98
CA THR A 32 13.09 6.63 -1.73
C THR A 32 13.96 6.03 -2.84
N GLY A 33 14.05 6.71 -3.99
CA GLY A 33 14.67 6.18 -5.21
C GLY A 33 13.93 4.98 -5.81
N LYS A 34 12.66 4.77 -5.47
CA LYS A 34 11.85 3.63 -5.91
C LYS A 34 10.59 4.08 -6.65
N GLU A 35 10.43 3.56 -7.86
CA GLU A 35 9.20 3.73 -8.63
C GLU A 35 8.10 2.76 -8.19
N PRO A 36 6.81 3.11 -8.35
CA PRO A 36 5.70 2.19 -8.16
C PRO A 36 5.83 0.93 -9.02
N ALA A 37 5.77 -0.24 -8.40
CA ALA A 37 5.76 -1.52 -9.11
C ALA A 37 4.41 -1.80 -9.78
N HIS A 38 3.33 -1.22 -9.25
CA HIS A 38 1.98 -1.39 -9.79
C HIS A 38 1.08 -0.21 -9.42
N ILE A 39 0.25 0.24 -10.36
CA ILE A 39 -0.86 1.16 -10.12
C ILE A 39 -2.17 0.41 -10.40
N GLY A 40 -2.99 0.28 -9.36
CA GLY A 40 -4.27 -0.40 -9.40
C GLY A 40 -5.45 0.52 -9.09
N LYS A 41 -6.65 -0.03 -9.21
CA LYS A 41 -7.90 0.62 -8.82
C LYS A 41 -8.79 -0.34 -8.04
N SER A 42 -9.75 0.19 -7.31
CA SER A 42 -10.74 -0.63 -6.61
C SER A 42 -11.48 -1.56 -7.57
N ALA A 43 -11.82 -2.74 -7.06
CA ALA A 43 -12.76 -3.62 -7.74
C ALA A 43 -14.17 -3.00 -7.73
N LYS A 44 -15.05 -3.49 -8.60
CA LYS A 44 -16.48 -3.14 -8.57
C LYS A 44 -17.13 -3.56 -7.25
N ALA A 45 -18.21 -2.90 -6.86
CA ALA A 45 -18.86 -3.10 -5.55
C ALA A 45 -19.34 -4.54 -5.30
N ASP A 46 -19.79 -5.24 -6.35
CA ASP A 46 -20.20 -6.66 -6.32
C ASP A 46 -19.05 -7.61 -5.94
N ILE A 47 -17.81 -7.25 -6.31
CA ILE A 47 -16.59 -7.99 -5.99
C ILE A 47 -15.99 -7.48 -4.67
N ALA A 48 -15.93 -6.17 -4.46
CA ALA A 48 -15.27 -5.55 -3.32
C ALA A 48 -16.04 -5.76 -2.00
N GLN A 49 -17.38 -5.78 -2.07
CA GLN A 49 -18.28 -6.06 -0.93
C GLN A 49 -17.90 -5.28 0.34
N ALA A 50 -17.50 -4.01 0.18
CA ALA A 50 -16.97 -3.22 1.26
C ALA A 50 -18.05 -2.91 2.30
N THR A 51 -17.68 -2.93 3.58
CA THR A 51 -18.54 -2.55 4.69
C THR A 51 -17.87 -1.43 5.47
N TYR A 52 -18.61 -0.34 5.69
CA TYR A 52 -18.16 0.79 6.49
C TYR A 52 -19.18 1.08 7.59
N MET A 53 -18.74 1.11 8.85
CA MET A 53 -19.62 1.31 10.02
C MET A 53 -20.82 0.34 10.04
N GLY A 54 -20.60 -0.93 9.67
CA GLY A 54 -21.62 -1.97 9.67
C GLY A 54 -22.63 -1.89 8.52
N LYS A 55 -22.42 -1.01 7.53
CA LYS A 55 -23.30 -0.87 6.36
C LYS A 55 -22.53 -1.15 5.07
N PRO A 56 -23.17 -1.73 4.04
CA PRO A 56 -22.56 -1.85 2.72
C PRO A 56 -22.12 -0.48 2.20
N ALA A 57 -20.92 -0.43 1.62
CA ALA A 57 -20.32 0.80 1.11
C ALA A 57 -19.83 0.57 -0.33
N GLU A 58 -20.06 1.56 -1.17
CA GLU A 58 -19.43 1.63 -2.48
C GLU A 58 -18.14 2.44 -2.35
N ILE A 59 -17.01 1.83 -2.72
CA ILE A 59 -15.69 2.46 -2.62
C ILE A 59 -15.03 2.56 -3.98
N THR A 60 -14.47 3.74 -4.26
CA THR A 60 -13.66 3.97 -5.45
C THR A 60 -12.34 4.59 -5.06
N PHE A 61 -11.24 3.96 -5.46
CA PHE A 61 -9.90 4.52 -5.24
C PHE A 61 -8.92 4.00 -6.29
N ARG A 62 -7.79 4.69 -6.39
CA ARG A 62 -6.59 4.19 -7.06
C ARG A 62 -5.50 4.01 -6.02
N LEU A 63 -4.59 3.08 -6.25
CA LEU A 63 -3.48 2.79 -5.35
C LEU A 63 -2.20 2.57 -6.15
N ALA A 64 -1.07 2.97 -5.58
CA ALA A 64 0.25 2.62 -6.08
C ALA A 64 0.96 1.76 -5.03
N ARG A 65 1.61 0.68 -5.45
CA ARG A 65 2.38 -0.19 -4.57
C ARG A 65 3.87 -0.06 -4.86
N VAL A 66 4.63 0.31 -3.85
CA VAL A 66 6.11 0.31 -3.85
C VAL A 66 6.59 -0.85 -2.98
N THR A 67 7.64 -1.55 -3.40
CA THR A 67 8.20 -2.68 -2.65
C THR A 67 9.64 -2.39 -2.28
N PHE A 68 9.97 -2.64 -1.02
CA PHE A 68 11.33 -2.60 -0.50
C PHE A 68 11.76 -4.02 -0.17
N GLN A 69 12.85 -4.47 -0.75
CA GLN A 69 13.48 -5.75 -0.40
C GLN A 69 14.76 -5.43 0.37
N CYS A 70 14.88 -5.99 1.57
CA CYS A 70 16.15 -5.99 2.27
C CYS A 70 17.00 -7.07 1.60
N LEU A 71 18.02 -6.65 0.85
CA LEU A 71 19.05 -7.57 0.37
C LEU A 71 19.92 -7.90 1.59
N VAL A 72 19.68 -9.06 2.22
CA VAL A 72 20.62 -9.59 3.20
C VAL A 72 21.86 -10.04 2.40
N PRO A 73 23.05 -9.47 2.65
CA PRO A 73 24.27 -9.97 2.02
C PRO A 73 24.45 -11.43 2.43
N ALA A 74 24.68 -12.31 1.44
CA ALA A 74 25.02 -13.71 1.67
C ALA A 74 26.38 -13.85 2.37
#